data_AF-A0A2D9H485-F1
#
_entry.id   AF-A0A2D9H485-F1
#
_cell.length_a   1.000
_cell.length_b   1.000
_cell.length_c   1.000
_cell.angle_alpha   90.00
_cell.angle_beta   90.00
_cell.angle_gamma   90.00
#
_symmetry.space_group_name_H-M   'P 1'
#
loop_
_entity.id
_entity.type
_entity.pdbx_description
1 polymer ?
#
loop_
_entity_poly.entity_id
_entity_poly.type
_entity_poly.pdbx_seq_one_letter_code
_entity_poly.pdbx_strand_id
1 'polypeptide(L)' 'LYAQNVLSLVTLLTADGGDGALALDLADEIVAGACVTHDGVVRHEPTARLLEPPAPEGGLV' A
#
# COMPACT_ATOMS: atom_id res chain seq x y z
N LEU A 1 13.37 18.85 -2.14
CA LEU A 1 12.06 18.47 -1.58
C LEU A 1 11.77 16.98 -1.78
N TYR A 2 11.80 16.42 -3.00
CA TYR A 2 11.50 14.99 -3.19
C TYR A 2 12.33 14.03 -2.32
N ALA A 3 13.66 14.19 -2.30
CA ALA A 3 14.53 13.36 -1.47
C ALA A 3 14.19 13.43 0.03
N GLN A 4 13.75 14.60 0.51
CA GLN A 4 13.35 14.77 1.89
C GLN A 4 12.02 14.07 2.19
N ASN A 5 11.07 14.10 1.26
CA ASN A 5 9.81 13.35 1.38
C ASN A 5 10.06 11.84 1.41
N VAL A 6 10.94 11.34 0.54
CA VAL A 6 11.33 9.92 0.51
C VAL A 6 12.01 9.53 1.82
N LEU A 7 12.93 10.36 2.31
CA LEU A 7 13.61 10.12 3.59
C LEU A 7 12.60 10.04 4.73
N SER A 8 11.65 10.99 4.83
CA SER A 8 10.63 10.97 5.88
C SER A 8 9.78 9.70 5.85
N LEU A 9 9.38 9.24 4.64
CA LEU A 9 8.65 7.98 4.51
C LEU A 9 9.51 6.79 4.92
N VAL A 10 10.75 6.69 4.45
CA VAL A 10 11.64 5.57 4.81
C VAL A 10 11.90 5.51 6.32
N THR A 11 12.11 6.65 6.97
CA THR A 11 12.26 6.73 8.42
C THR A 11 11.03 6.19 9.15
N LEU A 12 9.82 6.47 8.66
CA LEU A 12 8.57 5.94 9.23
C LEU A 12 8.48 4.42 9.11
N LEU A 13 9.05 3.82 8.06
CA LEU A 13 8.97 2.38 7.78
C LEU A 13 10.07 1.56 8.50
N THR A 14 10.99 2.21 9.20
CA THR A 14 12.14 1.58 9.86
C THR A 14 11.97 1.53 11.37
N ALA A 15 12.39 0.42 11.98
CA ALA A 15 12.34 0.25 13.43
C ALA A 15 13.27 1.23 14.16
N ASP A 16 12.81 1.73 15.30
CA ASP A 16 13.65 2.40 16.28
C ASP A 16 14.60 1.37 16.92
N GLY A 17 15.92 1.59 16.82
CA GLY A 17 16.90 0.62 17.37
C GLY A 17 18.28 0.65 16.73
N GLY A 18 18.41 1.22 15.53
CA GLY A 18 19.71 1.44 14.86
C GLY A 18 20.19 0.31 13.96
N ASP A 19 19.47 -0.81 13.94
CA ASP A 19 19.69 -1.99 13.09
C ASP A 19 19.03 -1.87 11.69
N GLY A 20 18.20 -0.83 11.47
CA GLY A 20 17.68 -0.47 10.14
C GLY A 20 16.67 -1.46 9.57
N ALA A 21 16.09 -2.32 10.42
CA ALA A 21 15.06 -3.27 10.01
C ALA A 21 13.79 -2.54 9.55
N LEU A 22 13.14 -3.08 8.52
CA LEU A 22 11.80 -2.63 8.12
C LEU A 22 10.78 -3.12 9.15
N ALA A 23 10.02 -2.20 9.72
CA ALA A 23 8.94 -2.46 10.66
C ALA A 23 7.70 -1.68 10.19
N LEU A 24 6.96 -2.28 9.26
CA LEU A 24 5.79 -1.68 8.64
C LEU A 24 4.58 -1.82 9.57
N ASP A 25 4.05 -0.71 10.09
CA ASP A 25 2.71 -0.70 10.66
C ASP A 25 1.68 -0.45 9.55
N LEU A 26 1.07 -1.52 9.03
CA LEU A 26 0.05 -1.42 7.98
C LEU A 26 -1.29 -0.83 8.47
N ALA A 27 -1.44 -0.58 9.77
CA ALA A 27 -2.58 0.14 10.34
C ALA A 27 -2.31 1.65 10.51
N ASP A 28 -1.06 2.10 10.40
CA ASP A 28 -0.72 3.52 10.37
C ASP A 28 -1.32 4.19 9.12
N GLU A 29 -1.88 5.39 9.29
CA GLU A 29 -2.59 6.10 8.22
C GLU A 29 -1.70 6.39 7.00
N ILE A 30 -0.44 6.80 7.24
CA ILE A 30 0.49 7.16 6.18
C ILE A 30 0.95 5.91 5.43
N VAL A 31 1.26 4.84 6.18
CA VAL A 31 1.66 3.56 5.58
C VAL A 31 0.49 2.94 4.80
N ALA A 32 -0.72 2.94 5.36
CA ALA A 32 -1.92 2.42 4.71
C ALA A 32 -2.25 3.22 3.43
N GLY A 33 -2.14 4.54 3.47
CA GLY A 33 -2.36 5.41 2.31
C GLY A 33 -1.32 5.23 1.20
N ALA A 34 -0.08 4.89 1.55
CA ALA A 34 1.00 4.65 0.59
C ALA A 34 1.06 3.21 0.06
N CYS A 35 0.50 2.23 0.77
CA CYS A 35 0.59 0.82 0.44
C CYS A 35 -0.41 0.40 -0.65
N VAL A 36 0.09 0.16 -1.87
CA VAL A 36 -0.76 -0.32 -2.98
C VAL A 36 -1.08 -1.81 -2.84
N THR A 37 -0.09 -2.63 -2.49
CA THR A 37 -0.21 -4.10 -2.38
C THR A 37 0.57 -4.65 -1.19
N HIS A 38 0.05 -5.67 -0.54
CA HIS A 38 0.77 -6.48 0.46
C HIS A 38 0.19 -7.89 0.52
N ASP A 39 1.04 -8.91 0.70
CA ASP A 39 0.64 -10.32 0.76
C ASP A 39 -0.25 -10.79 -0.40
N GLY A 40 0.06 -10.31 -1.61
CA GLY A 40 -0.70 -10.66 -2.82
C GLY A 40 -2.09 -10.01 -2.92
N VAL A 41 -2.45 -9.13 -1.97
CA VAL A 41 -3.72 -8.41 -1.95
C VAL A 41 -3.50 -6.94 -2.30
N VAL A 42 -4.37 -6.39 -3.15
CA VAL A 42 -4.43 -4.95 -3.42
C VAL A 42 -5.11 -4.28 -2.22
N ARG A 43 -4.38 -3.42 -1.51
CA ARG A 43 -4.88 -2.71 -0.31
C ARG A 43 -5.39 -1.31 -0.62
N HIS A 44 -4.95 -0.73 -1.73
CA HIS A 44 -5.40 0.58 -2.17
C HIS A 44 -6.73 0.49 -2.92
N GLU A 45 -7.81 0.90 -2.26
CA GLU A 45 -9.19 0.80 -2.74
C GLU A 45 -9.41 1.33 -4.17
N PRO A 46 -8.95 2.54 -4.56
CA PRO A 46 -9.12 3.00 -5.93
C PRO A 46 -8.47 2.09 -6.97
N THR A 47 -7.31 1.52 -6.65
CA THR A 47 -6.62 0.57 -7.55
C THR A 47 -7.36 -0.75 -7.63
N ALA A 48 -7.87 -1.26 -6.50
CA ALA A 48 -8.67 -2.49 -6.50
C ALA A 48 -9.88 -2.37 -7.43
N ARG A 49 -10.63 -1.26 -7.33
CA ARG A 49 -11.81 -1.00 -8.18
C ARG A 49 -11.48 -0.92 -9.67
N LEU A 50 -10.29 -0.43 -10.03
CA LEU A 50 -9.84 -0.39 -11.43
C LEU A 50 -9.42 -1.76 -11.98
N LEU A 51 -9.08 -2.70 -11.09
CA LEU A 51 -8.65 -4.06 -11.44
C LEU A 51 -9.81 -5.07 -11.40
N GLU A 52 -10.98 -4.68 -10.89
CA GLU A 52 -12.16 -5.52 -10.90
C GLU A 52 -12.50 -5.92 -12.35
N PRO A 53 -12.69 -7.23 -12.61
CA PRO A 53 -13.12 -7.67 -13.93
C PRO A 53 -14.51 -7.08 -14.23
N PRO A 54 -14.78 -6.73 -15.50
CA PRO A 54 -16.09 -6.24 -15.88
C PRO A 54 -17.16 -7.27 -15.50
N ALA A 55 -18.33 -6.80 -15.08
CA ALA A 55 -19.46 -7.68 -14.75
C ALA A 55 -19.71 -8.63 -15.93
N PRO A 56 -19.98 -9.93 -15.67
CA PRO A 56 -20.25 -10.88 -16.75
C PRO A 56 -21.43 -10.37 -17.58
N GLU A 57 -21.20 -10.20 -18.89
CA GLU A 57 -22.26 -9.87 -19.83
C GLU A 57 -23.31 -10.98 -19.77
N GLY A 58 -24.57 -10.58 -19.57
CA GLY A 58 -25.66 -11.44 -19.13
C GLY A 58 -25.70 -12.81 -19.83
N GLY A 59 -25.66 -13.87 -19.02
CA GLY A 59 -25.98 -15.21 -19.46
C GLY A 59 -27.39 -15.24 -20.03
N LEU A 60 -27.48 -15.44 -21.35
CA LEU A 60 -28.72 -15.86 -21.99
C LEU A 60 -28.97 -17.32 -21.59
N VAL A 61 -29.84 -17.49 -20.61
CA VAL A 61 -30.65 -18.71 -20.42
C VAL A 61 -31.79 -18.74 -21.45
#